data_AF-A0A8D3X5U6-F1
#
_entry.id   AF-A0A8D3X5U6-F1
#
_cell.length_a   1.000
_cell.length_b   1.000
_cell.length_c   1.000
_cell.angle_alpha   90.00
_cell.angle_beta   90.00
_cell.angle_gamma   90.00
#
_symmetry.space_group_name_H-M   'P 1'
#
loop_
_entity.id
_entity.type
_entity.pdbx_description
1 polymer ?
#
loop_
_entity_poly.entity_id
_entity_poly.type
_entity_poly.pdbx_seq_one_letter_code
_entity_poly.pdbx_strand_id
1 'polypeptide(L)'
;MENYYEQAQKGAWVSILSYIFLSAGKLIIAGVTASSALKADGLNNVTDIIASIAVLVGLKISKKPRDNDHPYGHSRAEHISSLIASFIMMVIGLEVLVDAGQSLFMDKSEAPNLLAAWVGLGAAAIMGGVYRYNIKLAKKLDSQSLYAVAKDNLSDALVSIGAVVGIFGSQFGLPWLDVVAAFAVGIIICKTAIEIFKEAAHSLTDGFDEEKLGHYKESIGLVEGVKEVEDVKARKLGNQVVIDVTVKVDPHLNVIKSHEIADQIEHMMNDEHQIKDTLVHIEPDAYEKQK
;
A
#
# COMPACT_ATOMS: atom_id res chain seq x y z
N MET A 1 11.01 15.67 -0.88
CA MET A 1 9.75 15.43 -0.13
C MET A 1 8.55 16.03 -0.85
N GLU A 2 8.58 17.30 -1.25
CA GLU A 2 7.39 17.90 -1.88
C GLU A 2 6.96 17.23 -3.18
N ASN A 3 7.92 16.93 -4.07
CA ASN A 3 7.68 16.17 -5.30
C ASN A 3 7.19 14.72 -5.06
N TYR A 4 7.51 14.11 -3.90
CA TYR A 4 7.00 12.78 -3.54
C TYR A 4 5.50 12.83 -3.29
N TYR A 5 5.05 13.70 -2.38
CA TYR A 5 3.64 13.79 -2.03
C TYR A 5 2.78 14.22 -3.21
N GLU A 6 3.27 15.15 -4.04
CA GLU A 6 2.54 15.56 -5.24
C GLU A 6 2.37 14.41 -6.24
N GLN A 7 3.41 13.61 -6.47
CA GLN A 7 3.31 12.44 -7.34
C GLN A 7 2.38 11.37 -6.74
N ALA A 8 2.52 11.07 -5.45
CA ALA A 8 1.66 10.10 -4.78
C ALA A 8 0.18 10.51 -4.82
N GLN A 9 -0.11 11.78 -4.54
CA GLN A 9 -1.46 12.35 -4.62
C GLN A 9 -2.00 12.35 -6.06
N LYS A 10 -1.16 12.63 -7.07
CA LYS A 10 -1.56 12.49 -8.48
C LYS A 10 -2.02 11.07 -8.80
N GLY A 11 -1.32 10.05 -8.30
CA GLY A 11 -1.74 8.65 -8.46
C GLY A 11 -3.11 8.36 -7.85
N ALA A 12 -3.34 8.79 -6.60
CA ALA A 12 -4.64 8.66 -5.95
C ALA A 12 -5.76 9.42 -6.69
N TRP A 13 -5.49 10.63 -7.20
CA TRP A 13 -6.44 11.39 -8.01
C TRP A 13 -6.81 10.69 -9.32
N VAL A 14 -5.84 10.07 -10.00
CA VAL A 14 -6.12 9.28 -11.21
C VAL A 14 -7.11 8.15 -10.91
N SER A 15 -6.95 7.44 -9.79
CA SER A 15 -7.91 6.42 -9.36
C SER A 15 -9.28 7.01 -9.03
N ILE A 16 -9.35 8.07 -8.22
CA ILE A 16 -10.61 8.73 -7.85
C ILE A 16 -11.38 9.17 -9.09
N LEU A 17 -10.73 9.87 -10.03
CA LEU A 17 -11.36 10.33 -11.26
C LEU A 17 -11.83 9.17 -12.14
N SER A 18 -11.05 8.08 -12.19
CA SER A 18 -11.42 6.88 -12.95
C SER A 18 -12.64 6.19 -12.33
N TYR A 19 -12.69 6.04 -11.01
CA TYR A 19 -13.85 5.46 -10.32
C TYR A 19 -15.09 6.35 -10.46
N ILE A 20 -14.97 7.68 -10.36
CA ILE A 20 -16.10 8.59 -10.61
C ILE A 20 -16.65 8.40 -12.02
N PHE A 21 -15.75 8.35 -13.02
CA PHE A 21 -16.14 8.15 -14.41
C PHE A 21 -16.83 6.79 -14.63
N LEU A 22 -16.26 5.71 -14.09
CA LEU A 22 -16.81 4.36 -14.22
C LEU A 22 -18.15 4.22 -13.48
N SER A 23 -18.22 4.68 -12.22
CA SER A 23 -19.44 4.62 -11.42
C SER A 23 -20.58 5.39 -12.09
N ALA A 24 -20.33 6.62 -12.55
CA ALA A 24 -21.34 7.40 -13.28
C ALA A 24 -21.80 6.69 -14.56
N GLY A 25 -20.86 6.17 -15.36
CA GLY A 25 -21.17 5.44 -16.60
C GLY A 25 -21.99 4.18 -16.34
N LYS A 26 -21.57 3.33 -15.39
CA LYS A 26 -22.25 2.10 -15.00
C LYS A 26 -23.66 2.38 -14.48
N LEU A 27 -23.83 3.38 -13.60
CA LEU A 27 -25.14 3.73 -13.03
C LEU A 27 -26.12 4.30 -14.07
N ILE A 28 -25.66 5.13 -15.00
CA ILE A 28 -26.50 5.66 -16.10
C ILE A 28 -26.97 4.50 -16.97
N ILE A 29 -26.05 3.63 -17.39
CA ILE A 29 -26.37 2.48 -18.23
C ILE A 29 -27.29 1.50 -17.49
N ALA A 30 -27.07 1.27 -16.19
CA ALA A 30 -27.94 0.46 -15.35
C ALA A 30 -29.37 0.99 -15.32
N GLY A 31 -29.54 2.32 -15.24
CA GLY A 31 -30.85 2.96 -15.26
C GLY A 31 -31.60 2.77 -16.59
N VAL A 32 -30.89 2.84 -17.71
CA VAL A 32 -31.48 2.63 -19.05
C VAL A 32 -31.78 1.14 -19.32
N THR A 33 -30.92 0.25 -18.85
CA THR A 33 -30.99 -1.20 -19.11
C THR A 33 -31.73 -1.99 -18.04
N ALA A 34 -32.17 -1.33 -16.96
CA ALA A 34 -32.69 -1.94 -15.75
C ALA A 34 -31.78 -3.05 -15.17
N SER A 35 -30.47 -2.96 -15.40
CA SER A 35 -29.52 -4.00 -14.99
C SER A 35 -29.13 -3.84 -13.52
N SER A 36 -29.62 -4.74 -12.68
CA SER A 36 -29.26 -4.81 -11.26
C SER A 36 -27.76 -5.08 -11.04
N ALA A 37 -27.13 -5.88 -11.91
CA ALA A 37 -25.70 -6.19 -11.83
C ALA A 37 -24.82 -4.95 -12.08
N LEU A 38 -25.09 -4.18 -13.14
CA LEU A 38 -24.39 -2.92 -13.43
C LEU A 38 -24.62 -1.88 -12.33
N LYS A 39 -25.81 -1.86 -11.72
CA LYS A 39 -26.11 -0.97 -10.60
C LYS A 39 -25.27 -1.30 -9.37
N ALA A 40 -25.18 -2.57 -8.99
CA ALA A 40 -24.38 -3.03 -7.87
C ALA A 40 -22.89 -2.71 -8.08
N ASP A 41 -22.36 -3.04 -9.26
CA ASP A 41 -20.97 -2.76 -9.64
C ASP A 41 -20.66 -1.25 -9.65
N GLY A 42 -21.59 -0.42 -10.17
CA GLY A 42 -21.46 1.03 -10.11
C GLY A 42 -21.47 1.59 -8.67
N LEU A 43 -22.22 0.98 -7.75
CA LEU A 43 -22.23 1.35 -6.33
C LEU A 43 -20.95 0.90 -5.61
N ASN A 44 -20.40 -0.27 -5.95
CA ASN A 44 -19.13 -0.74 -5.40
C ASN A 44 -18.00 0.24 -5.75
N ASN A 45 -17.97 0.76 -6.98
CA ASN A 45 -17.02 1.80 -7.34
C ASN A 45 -17.16 3.11 -6.55
N VAL A 46 -18.31 3.36 -5.89
CA VAL A 46 -18.43 4.49 -4.94
C VAL A 46 -17.65 4.21 -3.65
N THR A 47 -17.68 2.98 -3.16
CA THR A 47 -16.88 2.56 -2.00
C THR A 47 -15.38 2.67 -2.30
N ASP A 48 -14.96 2.35 -3.52
CA ASP A 48 -13.56 2.49 -3.95
C ASP A 48 -13.10 3.96 -4.01
N ILE A 49 -14.01 4.88 -4.35
CA ILE A 49 -13.76 6.33 -4.23
C ILE A 49 -13.49 6.70 -2.77
N ILE A 50 -14.28 6.19 -1.82
CA ILE A 50 -14.11 6.47 -0.39
C ILE A 50 -12.75 5.94 0.10
N ALA A 51 -12.38 4.72 -0.29
CA ALA A 51 -11.06 4.16 0.05
C ALA A 51 -9.91 5.02 -0.51
N SER A 52 -10.03 5.44 -1.77
CA SER A 52 -9.03 6.29 -2.43
C SER A 52 -8.94 7.69 -1.79
N ILE A 53 -10.06 8.26 -1.34
CA ILE A 53 -10.09 9.51 -0.58
C ILE A 53 -9.42 9.35 0.78
N ALA A 54 -9.66 8.24 1.49
CA ALA A 54 -8.99 7.96 2.76
C ALA A 54 -7.46 7.93 2.60
N VAL A 55 -6.97 7.32 1.51
CA VAL A 55 -5.55 7.35 1.14
C VAL A 55 -5.08 8.76 0.82
N LEU A 56 -5.82 9.53 0.02
CA LEU A 56 -5.48 10.90 -0.34
C LEU A 56 -5.38 11.81 0.91
N VAL A 57 -6.32 11.66 1.85
CA VAL A 57 -6.30 12.37 3.14
C VAL A 57 -5.07 11.96 3.96
N GLY A 58 -4.77 10.67 4.07
CA GLY A 58 -3.57 10.18 4.75
C GLY A 58 -2.27 10.76 4.16
N LEU A 59 -2.15 10.81 2.84
CA LEU A 59 -1.02 11.44 2.14
C LEU A 59 -0.94 12.95 2.42
N LYS A 60 -2.09 13.63 2.50
CA LYS A 60 -2.14 15.07 2.80
C LYS A 60 -1.75 15.36 4.25
N ILE A 61 -2.17 14.53 5.20
CA ILE A 61 -1.76 14.63 6.61
C ILE A 61 -0.25 14.31 6.73
N SER A 62 0.21 13.25 6.06
CA SER A 62 1.61 12.84 6.04
C SER A 62 2.56 13.95 5.53
N LYS A 63 2.11 14.78 4.57
CA LYS A 63 2.87 15.95 4.09
C LYS A 63 3.09 17.05 5.15
N LYS A 64 2.30 17.08 6.24
CA LYS A 64 2.36 18.15 7.24
C LYS A 64 3.71 18.14 7.96
N PRO A 65 4.39 19.29 8.11
CA PRO A 65 5.64 19.37 8.86
C PRO A 65 5.42 19.08 10.35
N ARG A 66 6.55 18.91 11.07
CA ARG A 66 6.58 18.75 12.53
C ARG A 66 5.82 19.89 13.22
N ASP A 67 5.06 19.57 14.25
CA ASP A 67 4.36 20.52 15.13
C ASP A 67 4.58 20.13 16.61
N ASN A 68 3.98 20.90 17.52
CA ASN A 68 4.25 20.75 18.96
C ASN A 68 3.76 19.40 19.53
N ASP A 69 2.69 18.83 18.97
CA ASP A 69 2.13 17.54 19.39
C ASP A 69 2.66 16.36 18.56
N HIS A 70 3.29 16.61 17.41
CA HIS A 70 4.01 15.58 16.63
C HIS A 70 5.46 16.02 16.37
N PRO A 71 6.34 15.89 17.38
CA PRO A 71 7.74 16.26 17.25
C PRO A 71 8.50 15.46 16.22
N TYR A 72 8.01 14.31 15.72
CA TYR A 72 8.63 13.55 14.63
C TYR A 72 7.91 13.73 13.28
N GLY A 73 6.89 14.58 13.24
CA GLY A 73 6.07 14.82 12.05
C GLY A 73 4.94 13.81 11.88
N HIS A 74 4.25 13.92 10.75
CA HIS A 74 2.97 13.25 10.48
C HIS A 74 3.09 12.04 9.54
N SER A 75 4.31 11.61 9.19
CA SER A 75 4.54 10.64 8.12
C SER A 75 3.82 9.29 8.32
N ARG A 76 3.61 8.88 9.58
CA ARG A 76 2.87 7.65 9.93
C ARG A 76 1.40 7.65 9.46
N ALA A 77 0.81 8.82 9.18
CA ALA A 77 -0.54 8.94 8.63
C ALA A 77 -0.69 8.19 7.29
N GLU A 78 0.40 7.99 6.55
CA GLU A 78 0.39 7.20 5.32
C GLU A 78 0.17 5.70 5.59
N HIS A 79 0.81 5.12 6.61
CA HIS A 79 0.58 3.72 6.97
C HIS A 79 -0.82 3.54 7.56
N ILE A 80 -1.31 4.50 8.33
CA ILE A 80 -2.69 4.50 8.85
C ILE A 80 -3.71 4.48 7.72
N SER A 81 -3.54 5.30 6.68
CA SER A 81 -4.47 5.29 5.55
C SER A 81 -4.39 4.00 4.73
N SER A 82 -3.20 3.41 4.60
CA SER A 82 -3.01 2.08 3.99
C SER A 82 -3.76 0.99 4.78
N LEU A 83 -3.70 1.06 6.12
CA LEU A 83 -4.42 0.16 7.01
C LEU A 83 -5.94 0.30 6.83
N ILE A 84 -6.45 1.54 6.80
CA ILE A 84 -7.88 1.81 6.54
C ILE A 84 -8.31 1.25 5.18
N ALA A 85 -7.52 1.50 4.12
CA ALA A 85 -7.80 0.97 2.79
C ALA A 85 -7.84 -0.56 2.78
N SER A 86 -6.94 -1.23 3.52
CA SER A 86 -6.93 -2.69 3.63
C SER A 86 -8.20 -3.24 4.29
N PHE A 87 -8.77 -2.53 5.27
CA PHE A 87 -10.03 -2.93 5.89
C PHE A 87 -11.21 -2.78 4.92
N ILE A 88 -11.27 -1.69 4.17
CA ILE A 88 -12.32 -1.49 3.15
C ILE A 88 -12.22 -2.58 2.09
N MET A 89 -11.01 -2.85 1.59
CA MET A 89 -10.76 -3.91 0.61
C MET A 89 -11.13 -5.31 1.13
N MET A 90 -10.88 -5.58 2.42
CA MET A 90 -11.29 -6.83 3.06
C MET A 90 -12.81 -6.97 3.07
N VAL A 91 -13.54 -5.91 3.43
CA VAL A 91 -15.02 -5.91 3.43
C VAL A 91 -15.55 -6.22 2.03
N ILE A 92 -15.01 -5.54 0.99
CA ILE A 92 -15.41 -5.76 -0.41
C ILE A 92 -15.10 -7.22 -0.82
N GLY A 93 -13.91 -7.73 -0.50
CA GLY A 93 -13.56 -9.12 -0.81
C GLY A 93 -14.50 -10.14 -0.17
N LEU A 94 -14.90 -9.91 1.09
CA LEU A 94 -15.87 -10.75 1.79
C LEU A 94 -17.27 -10.64 1.18
N GLU A 95 -17.71 -9.44 0.81
CA GLU A 95 -19.00 -9.21 0.13
C GLU A 95 -19.07 -10.02 -1.17
N VAL A 96 -18.02 -9.95 -2.01
CA VAL A 96 -17.92 -10.76 -3.24
C VAL A 96 -18.01 -12.26 -2.96
N LEU A 97 -17.38 -12.76 -1.88
CA LEU A 97 -17.45 -14.17 -1.51
C LEU A 97 -18.84 -14.59 -1.01
N VAL A 98 -19.49 -13.73 -0.22
CA VAL A 98 -20.85 -13.95 0.26
C VAL A 98 -21.83 -13.98 -0.91
N ASP A 99 -21.73 -13.03 -1.83
CA ASP A 99 -22.58 -12.94 -3.03
C ASP A 99 -22.38 -14.16 -3.96
N ALA A 100 -21.14 -14.62 -4.12
CA ALA A 100 -20.83 -15.83 -4.87
C ALA A 100 -21.47 -17.08 -4.20
N GLY A 101 -21.40 -17.17 -2.87
CA GLY A 101 -22.03 -18.25 -2.11
C GLY A 101 -23.55 -18.24 -2.18
N GLN A 102 -24.18 -17.07 -2.07
CA GLN A 102 -25.63 -16.92 -2.21
C GLN A 102 -26.11 -17.27 -3.62
N SER A 103 -25.31 -16.94 -4.64
CA SER A 103 -25.59 -17.25 -6.05
C SER A 103 -25.65 -18.75 -6.34
N LEU A 104 -25.12 -19.64 -5.47
CA LEU A 104 -25.28 -21.10 -5.60
C LEU A 104 -26.68 -21.60 -5.26
N PHE A 105 -27.42 -20.85 -4.43
CA PHE A 105 -28.74 -21.26 -3.93
C PHE A 105 -29.90 -20.52 -4.61
N MET A 106 -29.60 -19.48 -5.39
CA MET A 106 -30.59 -18.74 -6.17
C MET A 106 -30.48 -19.12 -7.64
N ASP A 107 -31.56 -19.67 -8.22
CA ASP A 107 -31.68 -19.82 -9.66
C ASP A 107 -31.75 -18.42 -10.29
N LYS A 108 -30.61 -17.93 -10.81
CA LYS A 108 -30.57 -16.67 -11.57
C LYS A 108 -31.26 -16.90 -12.91
N SER A 109 -32.53 -16.50 -12.99
CA SER A 109 -33.37 -16.64 -14.19
C SER A 109 -33.29 -15.45 -15.16
N GLU A 110 -32.50 -14.41 -14.86
CA GLU A 110 -32.30 -13.29 -15.78
C GLU A 110 -31.15 -13.59 -16.75
N ALA A 111 -31.47 -13.60 -18.05
CA ALA A 111 -30.47 -13.74 -19.10
C ALA A 111 -29.46 -12.59 -19.02
N PRO A 112 -28.14 -12.89 -19.00
CA PRO A 112 -27.14 -11.85 -18.86
C PRO A 112 -27.20 -10.87 -20.03
N ASN A 113 -27.31 -9.59 -19.71
CA ASN A 113 -27.28 -8.54 -20.70
C ASN A 113 -25.88 -8.45 -21.31
N LEU A 114 -25.72 -8.76 -22.60
CA LEU A 114 -24.46 -8.63 -23.34
C LEU A 114 -23.85 -7.23 -23.24
N LEU A 115 -24.69 -6.20 -23.07
CA LEU A 115 -24.22 -4.84 -22.83
C LEU A 115 -23.43 -4.73 -21.51
N ALA A 116 -23.85 -5.43 -20.44
CA ALA A 116 -23.14 -5.46 -19.17
C ALA A 116 -21.75 -6.09 -19.29
N ALA A 117 -21.59 -7.12 -20.13
CA ALA A 117 -20.28 -7.69 -20.41
C ALA A 117 -19.35 -6.69 -21.12
N TRP A 118 -19.84 -5.94 -22.10
CA TRP A 118 -19.03 -4.93 -22.78
C TRP A 118 -18.64 -3.77 -21.86
N VAL A 119 -19.55 -3.34 -20.98
CA VAL A 119 -19.24 -2.32 -19.97
C VAL A 119 -18.22 -2.84 -18.96
N GLY A 120 -18.38 -4.08 -18.48
CA GLY A 120 -17.41 -4.73 -17.59
C GLY A 120 -16.03 -4.86 -18.24
N LEU A 121 -15.96 -5.22 -19.52
CA LEU A 121 -14.70 -5.32 -20.26
C LEU A 121 -14.03 -3.95 -20.42
N GLY A 122 -14.81 -2.90 -20.68
CA GLY A 122 -14.33 -1.52 -20.70
C GLY A 122 -13.80 -1.06 -19.34
N ALA A 123 -14.53 -1.35 -18.26
CA ALA A 123 -14.12 -1.04 -16.89
C ALA A 123 -12.82 -1.76 -16.53
N ALA A 124 -12.71 -3.06 -16.82
CA ALA A 124 -11.50 -3.85 -16.62
C ALA A 124 -10.29 -3.28 -17.37
N ALA A 125 -10.47 -2.82 -18.61
CA ALA A 125 -9.41 -2.23 -19.41
C ALA A 125 -8.94 -0.89 -18.83
N ILE A 126 -9.88 -0.01 -18.46
CA ILE A 126 -9.57 1.28 -17.83
C ILE A 126 -8.83 1.06 -16.52
N MET A 127 -9.38 0.23 -15.64
CA MET A 127 -8.81 0.03 -14.31
C MET A 127 -7.50 -0.77 -14.35
N GLY A 128 -7.34 -1.68 -15.30
CA GLY A 128 -6.04 -2.32 -15.60
C GLY A 128 -4.97 -1.30 -16.03
N GLY A 129 -5.36 -0.28 -16.79
CA GLY A 129 -4.49 0.84 -17.16
C GLY A 129 -4.10 1.71 -15.96
N VAL A 130 -5.09 2.07 -15.13
CA VAL A 130 -4.88 2.83 -13.88
C VAL A 130 -3.97 2.06 -12.91
N TYR A 131 -4.21 0.75 -12.73
CA TYR A 131 -3.35 -0.13 -11.95
C TYR A 131 -1.91 -0.09 -12.46
N ARG A 132 -1.69 -0.27 -13.77
CA ARG A 132 -0.34 -0.25 -14.38
C ARG A 132 0.38 1.08 -14.14
N TYR A 133 -0.33 2.19 -14.17
CA TYR A 133 0.22 3.51 -13.86
C TYR A 133 0.58 3.61 -12.37
N ASN A 134 -0.38 3.33 -11.48
CA ASN A 134 -0.19 3.49 -10.05
C ASN A 134 0.79 2.49 -9.43
N ILE A 135 0.85 1.24 -9.89
CA ILE A 135 1.82 0.27 -9.37
C ILE A 135 3.27 0.67 -9.71
N LYS A 136 3.49 1.23 -10.91
CA LYS A 136 4.80 1.76 -11.29
C LYS A 136 5.18 2.94 -10.42
N LEU A 137 4.22 3.84 -10.18
CA LEU A 137 4.43 5.03 -9.37
C LEU A 137 4.65 4.69 -7.89
N ALA A 138 3.85 3.79 -7.32
CA ALA A 138 3.97 3.31 -5.96
C ALA A 138 5.35 2.69 -5.70
N LYS A 139 5.81 1.81 -6.60
CA LYS A 139 7.15 1.21 -6.51
C LYS A 139 8.28 2.22 -6.66
N LYS A 140 8.13 3.20 -7.56
CA LYS A 140 9.13 4.25 -7.77
C LYS A 140 9.28 5.15 -6.53
N LEU A 141 8.17 5.40 -5.84
CA LEU A 141 8.11 6.31 -4.70
C LEU A 141 8.31 5.59 -3.35
N ASP A 142 8.29 4.25 -3.32
CA ASP A 142 8.15 3.42 -2.12
C ASP A 142 6.96 3.82 -1.25
N SER A 143 5.82 4.15 -1.89
CA SER A 143 4.60 4.59 -1.20
C SER A 143 3.66 3.41 -0.94
N GLN A 144 3.47 3.07 0.32
CA GLN A 144 2.55 1.98 0.71
C GLN A 144 1.09 2.34 0.48
N SER A 145 0.72 3.60 0.71
CA SER A 145 -0.66 4.03 0.53
C SER A 145 -1.05 4.03 -0.94
N LEU A 146 -0.17 4.47 -1.83
CA LEU A 146 -0.40 4.37 -3.27
C LEU A 146 -0.36 2.91 -3.76
N TYR A 147 0.47 2.07 -3.15
CA TYR A 147 0.47 0.62 -3.44
C TYR A 147 -0.89 -0.01 -3.12
N ALA A 148 -1.49 0.34 -1.97
CA ALA A 148 -2.83 -0.11 -1.60
C ALA A 148 -3.88 0.34 -2.63
N VAL A 149 -3.85 1.60 -3.07
CA VAL A 149 -4.74 2.11 -4.14
C VAL A 149 -4.52 1.35 -5.45
N ALA A 150 -3.27 1.09 -5.84
CA ALA A 150 -2.99 0.31 -7.05
C ALA A 150 -3.59 -1.10 -6.95
N LYS A 151 -3.44 -1.76 -5.81
CA LYS A 151 -4.01 -3.09 -5.59
C LYS A 151 -5.54 -3.09 -5.60
N ASP A 152 -6.16 -2.04 -5.09
CA ASP A 152 -7.59 -1.83 -5.19
C ASP A 152 -8.04 -1.70 -6.65
N ASN A 153 -7.31 -0.92 -7.47
CA ASN A 153 -7.55 -0.83 -8.90
C ASN A 153 -7.43 -2.21 -9.60
N LEU A 154 -6.45 -3.02 -9.19
CA LEU A 154 -6.33 -4.38 -9.71
C LEU A 154 -7.53 -5.25 -9.31
N SER A 155 -8.00 -5.15 -8.06
CA SER A 155 -9.17 -5.88 -7.57
C SER A 155 -10.41 -5.57 -8.40
N ASP A 156 -10.72 -4.30 -8.66
CA ASP A 156 -11.86 -3.90 -9.50
C ASP A 156 -11.73 -4.42 -10.95
N ALA A 157 -10.52 -4.38 -11.51
CA ALA A 157 -10.27 -4.95 -12.83
C ALA A 157 -10.52 -6.48 -12.85
N LEU A 158 -10.12 -7.19 -11.80
CA LEU A 158 -10.33 -8.63 -11.68
C LEU A 158 -11.80 -8.99 -11.47
N VAL A 159 -12.54 -8.21 -10.67
CA VAL A 159 -13.99 -8.38 -10.50
C VAL A 159 -14.71 -8.19 -11.83
N SER A 160 -14.37 -7.12 -12.56
CA SER A 160 -14.91 -6.85 -13.88
C SER A 160 -14.61 -7.97 -14.89
N ILE A 161 -13.39 -8.51 -14.90
CA ILE A 161 -13.03 -9.68 -15.73
C ILE A 161 -13.81 -10.92 -15.30
N GLY A 162 -13.92 -11.18 -14.00
CA GLY A 162 -14.67 -12.32 -13.47
C GLY A 162 -16.14 -12.29 -13.91
N ALA A 163 -16.78 -11.12 -13.81
CA ALA A 163 -18.16 -10.91 -14.28
C ALA A 163 -18.29 -11.14 -15.79
N VAL A 164 -17.33 -10.65 -16.60
CA VAL A 164 -17.32 -10.89 -18.04
C VAL A 164 -17.20 -12.38 -18.37
N VAL A 165 -16.30 -13.09 -17.68
CA VAL A 165 -16.14 -14.55 -17.83
C VAL A 165 -17.42 -15.28 -17.44
N GLY A 166 -18.08 -14.88 -16.35
CA GLY A 166 -19.36 -15.43 -15.93
C GLY A 166 -20.47 -15.24 -16.96
N ILE A 167 -20.59 -14.02 -17.49
CA ILE A 167 -21.57 -13.69 -18.54
C ILE A 167 -21.31 -14.53 -19.80
N PHE A 168 -20.09 -14.53 -20.34
CA PHE A 168 -19.80 -15.34 -21.53
C PHE A 168 -19.96 -16.85 -21.25
N GLY A 169 -19.51 -17.34 -20.09
CA GLY A 169 -19.66 -18.73 -19.69
C GLY A 169 -21.12 -19.19 -19.68
N SER A 170 -22.02 -18.37 -19.14
CA SER A 170 -23.46 -18.66 -19.15
C SER A 170 -24.05 -18.78 -20.56
N GLN A 171 -23.55 -18.01 -21.55
CA GLN A 171 -23.97 -18.11 -22.95
C GLN A 171 -23.58 -19.44 -23.59
N PHE A 172 -22.50 -20.07 -23.11
CA PHE A 172 -22.07 -21.41 -23.53
C PHE A 172 -22.70 -22.53 -22.71
N GLY A 173 -23.71 -22.24 -21.88
CA GLY A 173 -24.37 -23.23 -21.02
C GLY A 173 -23.55 -23.59 -19.77
N LEU A 174 -22.58 -22.76 -19.37
CA LEU A 174 -21.73 -22.95 -18.19
C LEU A 174 -21.96 -21.83 -17.15
N PRO A 175 -23.19 -21.68 -16.59
CA PRO A 175 -23.50 -20.63 -15.62
C PRO A 175 -22.70 -20.74 -14.31
N TRP A 176 -22.20 -21.94 -13.98
CA TRP A 176 -21.34 -22.19 -12.82
C TRP A 176 -19.98 -21.46 -12.90
N LEU A 177 -19.55 -21.04 -14.10
CA LEU A 177 -18.30 -20.28 -14.26
C LEU A 177 -18.34 -18.91 -13.58
N ASP A 178 -19.52 -18.26 -13.54
CA ASP A 178 -19.71 -16.98 -12.84
C ASP A 178 -19.36 -17.11 -11.35
N VAL A 179 -19.90 -18.14 -10.72
CA VAL A 179 -19.71 -18.41 -9.30
C VAL A 179 -18.25 -18.77 -9.00
N VAL A 180 -17.64 -19.65 -9.80
CA VAL A 180 -16.23 -20.04 -9.61
C VAL A 180 -15.29 -18.85 -9.80
N ALA A 181 -15.54 -18.01 -10.81
CA ALA A 181 -14.76 -16.81 -11.06
C ALA A 181 -14.88 -15.82 -9.89
N ALA A 182 -16.11 -15.58 -9.40
CA ALA A 182 -16.36 -14.70 -8.26
C ALA A 182 -15.66 -15.19 -6.98
N PHE A 183 -15.71 -16.50 -6.68
CA PHE A 183 -14.97 -17.09 -5.55
C PHE A 183 -13.45 -16.90 -5.69
N ALA A 184 -12.90 -17.20 -6.87
CA ALA A 184 -11.47 -17.06 -7.11
C ALA A 184 -11.00 -15.60 -6.94
N VAL A 185 -11.75 -14.65 -7.49
CA VAL A 185 -11.47 -13.22 -7.36
C VAL A 185 -11.60 -12.75 -5.91
N GLY A 186 -12.69 -13.11 -5.22
CA GLY A 186 -12.88 -12.75 -3.81
C GLY A 186 -11.75 -13.24 -2.90
N ILE A 187 -11.26 -14.47 -3.10
CA ILE A 187 -10.10 -15.00 -2.36
C ILE A 187 -8.84 -14.18 -2.64
N ILE A 188 -8.59 -13.81 -3.90
CA ILE A 188 -7.44 -12.97 -4.28
C ILE A 188 -7.52 -11.59 -3.62
N ILE A 189 -8.70 -10.98 -3.56
CA ILE A 189 -8.93 -9.68 -2.92
C ILE A 189 -8.67 -9.77 -1.42
N CYS A 190 -9.28 -10.74 -0.73
CA CYS A 190 -9.07 -10.95 0.71
C CYS A 190 -7.59 -11.20 1.03
N LYS A 191 -6.90 -12.03 0.24
CA LYS A 191 -5.46 -12.27 0.40
C LYS A 191 -4.66 -10.96 0.26
N THR A 192 -4.96 -10.17 -0.76
CA THR A 192 -4.29 -8.89 -1.01
C THR A 192 -4.54 -7.89 0.13
N ALA A 193 -5.76 -7.83 0.66
CA ALA A 193 -6.10 -7.01 1.81
C ALA A 193 -5.30 -7.42 3.06
N ILE A 194 -5.16 -8.73 3.33
CA ILE A 194 -4.34 -9.24 4.45
C ILE A 194 -2.86 -8.87 4.28
N GLU A 195 -2.33 -8.96 3.07
CA GLU A 195 -0.94 -8.57 2.78
C GLU A 195 -0.71 -7.08 3.07
N ILE A 196 -1.60 -6.20 2.58
CA ILE A 196 -1.52 -4.76 2.85
C ILE A 196 -1.66 -4.47 4.35
N PHE A 197 -2.60 -5.15 5.03
CA PHE A 197 -2.77 -5.02 6.47
C PHE A 197 -1.51 -5.39 7.24
N LYS A 198 -0.91 -6.56 6.94
CA LYS A 198 0.31 -7.04 7.60
C LYS A 198 1.47 -6.07 7.42
N GLU A 199 1.65 -5.58 6.20
CA GLU A 199 2.72 -4.64 5.86
C GLU A 199 2.55 -3.29 6.58
N ALA A 200 1.33 -2.75 6.59
CA ALA A 200 1.01 -1.50 7.28
C ALA A 200 1.13 -1.65 8.80
N ALA A 201 0.64 -2.76 9.36
CA ALA A 201 0.75 -3.06 10.78
C ALA A 201 2.22 -3.24 11.21
N HIS A 202 3.00 -4.00 10.44
CA HIS A 202 4.43 -4.19 10.67
C HIS A 202 5.17 -2.85 10.72
N SER A 203 4.91 -1.96 9.75
CA SER A 203 5.51 -0.62 9.72
C SER A 203 5.07 0.25 10.90
N LEU A 204 3.80 0.18 11.32
CA LEU A 204 3.27 0.94 12.46
C LEU A 204 3.86 0.49 13.81
N THR A 205 4.23 -0.78 13.93
CA THR A 205 4.89 -1.36 15.11
C THR A 205 6.42 -1.23 15.08
N ASP A 206 6.96 -0.34 14.23
CA ASP A 206 8.41 -0.15 14.03
C ASP A 206 9.14 -1.42 13.57
N GLY A 207 8.43 -2.31 12.87
CA GLY A 207 9.01 -3.46 12.19
C GLY A 207 9.85 -3.03 10.98
N PHE A 208 10.94 -3.76 10.74
CA PHE A 208 11.88 -3.47 9.67
C PHE A 208 12.44 -4.76 9.04
N ASP A 209 12.91 -4.63 7.81
CA ASP A 209 13.50 -5.72 7.01
C ASP A 209 14.87 -6.12 7.58
N GLU A 210 14.98 -7.38 8.04
CA GLU A 210 16.20 -7.91 8.67
C GLU A 210 17.40 -7.97 7.71
N GLU A 211 17.18 -8.25 6.42
CA GLU A 211 18.26 -8.29 5.43
C GLU A 211 18.84 -6.88 5.23
N LYS A 212 17.97 -5.87 5.06
CA LYS A 212 18.40 -4.47 4.97
C LYS A 212 19.11 -4.01 6.23
N LEU A 213 18.60 -4.38 7.40
CA LEU A 213 19.23 -4.04 8.68
C LEU A 213 20.65 -4.64 8.80
N GLY A 214 20.82 -5.88 8.33
CA GLY A 214 22.13 -6.54 8.23
C GLY A 214 23.12 -5.77 7.35
N HIS A 215 22.68 -5.32 6.19
CA HIS A 215 23.50 -4.49 5.28
C HIS A 215 23.91 -3.14 5.90
N TYR A 216 23.01 -2.49 6.63
CA TYR A 216 23.35 -1.26 7.36
C TYR A 216 24.40 -1.54 8.44
N LYS A 217 24.21 -2.61 9.22
CA LYS A 217 25.17 -3.00 10.26
C LYS A 217 26.56 -3.27 9.69
N GLU A 218 26.64 -3.97 8.55
CA GLU A 218 27.90 -4.24 7.86
C GLU A 218 28.57 -2.94 7.39
N SER A 219 27.81 -2.04 6.74
CA SER A 219 28.32 -0.76 6.24
C SER A 219 28.86 0.11 7.36
N ILE A 220 28.14 0.21 8.49
CA ILE A 220 28.57 0.97 9.67
C ILE A 220 29.83 0.38 10.29
N GLY A 221 29.96 -0.96 10.31
CA GLY A 221 31.13 -1.64 10.85
C GLY A 221 32.41 -1.42 10.06
N LEU A 222 32.32 -0.93 8.82
CA LEU A 222 33.47 -0.61 7.97
C LEU A 222 34.00 0.82 8.17
N VAL A 223 33.30 1.66 8.93
CA VAL A 223 33.72 3.05 9.20
C VAL A 223 34.94 3.07 10.12
N GLU A 224 35.95 3.86 9.76
CA GLU A 224 37.18 3.97 10.54
C GLU A 224 36.89 4.49 11.96
N GLY A 225 37.46 3.83 12.96
CA GLY A 225 37.26 4.16 14.38
C GLY A 225 36.11 3.42 15.05
N VAL A 226 35.19 2.81 14.30
CA VAL A 226 34.21 1.86 14.84
C VAL A 226 34.90 0.56 15.21
N LYS A 227 34.82 0.16 16.48
CA LYS A 227 35.36 -1.12 16.98
C LYS A 227 34.33 -2.23 16.91
N GLU A 228 33.09 -1.92 17.24
CA GLU A 228 31.98 -2.85 17.25
C GLU A 228 30.67 -2.09 16.97
N VAL A 229 29.76 -2.70 16.23
CA VAL A 229 28.37 -2.22 16.11
C VAL A 229 27.51 -3.04 17.06
N GLU A 230 27.20 -2.45 18.22
CA GLU A 230 26.50 -3.13 19.31
C GLU A 230 25.02 -3.35 18.96
N ASP A 231 24.35 -2.30 18.49
CA ASP A 231 22.92 -2.32 18.21
C ASP A 231 22.61 -1.45 16.99
N VAL A 232 21.71 -1.93 16.13
CA VAL A 232 21.18 -1.17 14.99
C VAL A 232 19.69 -1.40 14.97
N LYS A 233 18.92 -0.32 15.03
CA LYS A 233 17.46 -0.31 14.92
C LYS A 233 17.07 0.58 13.77
N ALA A 234 16.10 0.16 12.98
CA ALA A 234 15.56 0.95 11.89
C ALA A 234 14.05 0.93 11.94
N ARG A 235 13.43 2.02 11.47
CA ARG A 235 11.97 2.14 11.37
C ARG A 235 11.58 2.92 10.12
N LYS A 236 10.38 2.67 9.61
CA LYS A 236 9.79 3.46 8.52
C LYS A 236 8.90 4.57 9.08
N LEU A 237 9.10 5.79 8.58
CA LEU A 237 8.22 6.94 8.78
C LEU A 237 7.68 7.36 7.41
N GLY A 238 6.55 6.78 7.01
CA GLY A 238 6.02 6.94 5.65
C GLY A 238 6.93 6.19 4.67
N ASN A 239 7.51 6.91 3.71
CA ASN A 239 8.47 6.34 2.75
C ASN A 239 9.94 6.57 3.13
N GLN A 240 10.21 7.09 4.33
CA GLN A 240 11.56 7.34 4.82
C GLN A 240 11.98 6.30 5.84
N VAL A 241 13.25 5.92 5.84
CA VAL A 241 13.87 5.11 6.88
C VAL A 241 14.58 6.03 7.87
N VAL A 242 14.45 5.72 9.15
CA VAL A 242 15.22 6.34 10.25
C VAL A 242 15.98 5.23 10.97
N ILE A 243 17.23 5.49 11.32
CA ILE A 243 18.10 4.54 12.00
C ILE A 243 18.55 5.09 13.35
N ASP A 244 18.52 4.26 14.38
CA ASP A 244 19.23 4.47 15.63
C ASP A 244 20.35 3.42 15.71
N VAL A 245 21.59 3.85 15.91
CA VAL A 245 22.75 2.96 15.99
C VAL A 245 23.57 3.22 17.24
N THR A 246 24.03 2.16 17.88
CA THR A 246 25.03 2.21 18.94
C THR A 246 26.32 1.58 18.44
N VAL A 247 27.40 2.37 18.45
CA VAL A 247 28.75 1.92 18.10
C VAL A 247 29.69 2.03 19.29
N LYS A 248 30.62 1.09 19.39
CA LYS A 248 31.72 1.16 20.33
C LYS A 248 32.97 1.74 19.68
N VAL A 249 33.62 2.66 20.38
CA VAL A 249 34.86 3.32 19.94
C VAL A 249 35.91 3.30 21.05
N ASP A 250 37.13 3.75 20.74
CA ASP A 250 38.22 3.83 21.73
C ASP A 250 37.87 4.83 22.86
N PRO A 251 37.93 4.41 24.15
CA PRO A 251 37.59 5.23 25.30
C PRO A 251 38.50 6.46 25.51
N HIS A 252 39.67 6.50 24.86
CA HIS A 252 40.61 7.61 24.98
C HIS A 252 40.36 8.72 23.95
N LEU A 253 39.37 8.55 23.06
CA LEU A 253 38.95 9.61 22.15
C LEU A 253 38.35 10.77 22.95
N ASN A 254 38.66 11.99 22.52
CA ASN A 254 37.94 13.15 23.01
C ASN A 254 36.59 13.27 22.28
N VAL A 255 35.71 14.10 22.84
CA VAL A 255 34.34 14.31 22.32
C VAL A 255 34.33 14.71 20.84
N ILE A 256 35.32 15.49 20.38
CA ILE A 256 35.40 15.95 18.99
C ILE A 256 35.65 14.76 18.06
N LYS A 257 36.66 13.93 18.36
CA LYS A 257 36.98 12.76 17.52
C LYS A 257 35.87 11.72 17.52
N SER A 258 35.21 11.50 18.65
CA SER A 258 34.05 10.61 18.69
C SER A 258 32.90 11.18 17.86
N HIS A 259 32.64 12.49 17.94
CA HIS A 259 31.62 13.14 17.13
C HIS A 259 31.93 13.06 15.62
N GLU A 260 33.20 13.19 15.21
CA GLU A 260 33.61 13.01 13.82
C GLU A 260 33.30 11.60 13.29
N ILE A 261 33.43 10.56 14.12
CA ILE A 261 33.02 9.18 13.74
C ILE A 261 31.50 9.09 13.57
N ALA A 262 30.72 9.71 14.47
CA ALA A 262 29.26 9.78 14.31
C ALA A 262 28.87 10.49 13.01
N ASP A 263 29.47 11.66 12.72
CA ASP A 263 29.22 12.41 11.49
C ASP A 263 29.58 11.58 10.25
N GLN A 264 30.66 10.79 10.29
CA GLN A 264 31.01 9.90 9.18
C GLN A 264 29.95 8.82 8.95
N ILE A 265 29.43 8.22 10.02
CA ILE A 265 28.33 7.25 9.94
C ILE A 265 27.08 7.93 9.35
N GLU A 266 26.69 9.09 9.86
CA GLU A 266 25.52 9.84 9.37
C GLU A 266 25.63 10.19 7.89
N HIS A 267 26.79 10.69 7.44
CA HIS A 267 27.02 10.99 6.03
C HIS A 267 27.02 9.73 5.15
N MET A 268 27.68 8.65 5.57
CA MET A 268 27.69 7.39 4.82
C MET A 268 26.28 6.82 4.68
N MET A 269 25.49 6.81 5.75
CA MET A 269 24.10 6.34 5.71
C MET A 269 23.23 7.18 4.77
N ASN A 270 23.48 8.50 4.69
CA ASN A 270 22.77 9.37 3.76
C ASN A 270 23.20 9.15 2.30
N ASP A 271 24.51 9.05 2.04
CA ASP A 271 25.06 8.99 0.68
C ASP A 271 24.88 7.62 0.03
N GLU A 272 25.14 6.53 0.77
CA GLU A 272 25.09 5.16 0.24
C GLU A 272 23.69 4.55 0.35
N HIS A 273 22.98 4.81 1.45
CA HIS A 273 21.70 4.17 1.76
C HIS A 273 20.49 5.10 1.62
N GLN A 274 20.69 6.39 1.31
CA GLN A 274 19.64 7.41 1.20
C GLN A 274 18.86 7.64 2.51
N ILE A 275 19.51 7.40 3.65
CA ILE A 275 18.93 7.51 5.00
C ILE A 275 19.34 8.85 5.61
N LYS A 276 18.38 9.77 5.68
CA LYS A 276 18.62 11.16 6.08
C LYS A 276 18.69 11.40 7.58
N ASP A 277 18.15 10.48 8.37
CA ASP A 277 18.01 10.62 9.81
C ASP A 277 18.61 9.37 10.45
N THR A 278 19.84 9.52 10.92
CA THR A 278 20.60 8.48 11.62
C THR A 278 21.02 9.07 12.95
N LEU A 279 20.60 8.45 14.06
CA LEU A 279 21.03 8.84 15.40
C LEU A 279 22.15 7.89 15.84
N VAL A 280 23.34 8.44 16.07
CA VAL A 280 24.50 7.66 16.51
C VAL A 280 24.73 7.84 18.01
N HIS A 281 24.63 6.75 18.77
CA HIS A 281 25.08 6.65 20.14
C HIS A 281 26.48 6.04 20.19
N ILE A 282 27.38 6.67 20.94
CA ILE A 282 28.76 6.22 21.07
C ILE A 282 28.98 5.67 22.48
N GLU A 283 29.48 4.44 22.54
CA GLU A 283 29.89 3.78 23.77
C GLU A 283 31.39 3.48 23.75
N PRO A 284 32.07 3.46 24.91
CA PRO A 284 33.46 3.02 24.98
C PRO A 284 33.55 1.50 24.90
N ASP A 285 34.52 0.97 24.14
CA ASP A 285 34.70 -0.48 23.96
C ASP A 285 35.00 -1.26 25.26
N ALA A 286 35.56 -0.57 26.26
CA ALA A 286 35.88 -1.11 27.58
C ALA A 286 34.67 -1.19 28.54
N TYR A 287 33.48 -0.74 28.13
CA TYR A 287 32.29 -0.74 28.98
C TYR A 287 31.38 -1.93 28.63
N GLU A 288 31.36 -2.96 29.48
CA GLU A 288 30.28 -3.96 29.45
C GLU A 288 29.07 -3.40 30.21
N LYS A 289 27.94 -3.23 29.51
CA LYS A 289 26.67 -2.89 30.16
C LYS A 289 26.32 -3.93 31.24
N GLN A 290 26.24 -3.50 32.49
CA GLN A 290 25.52 -4.26 33.52
C GLN A 290 24.03 -4.26 33.13
N LYS A 291 23.54 -5.41 32.65
CA LYS A 291 22.11 -5.66 32.38
C LYS A 291 21.32 -5.83 33.67
#